data_AF-A0A8J7GJW6-F1
#
_entry.id   AF-A0A8J7GJW6-F1
#
_cell.length_a   1.000
_cell.length_b   1.000
_cell.length_c   1.000
_cell.angle_alpha   90.00
_cell.angle_beta   90.00
_cell.angle_gamma   90.00
#
_symmetry.space_group_name_H-M   'P 1'
#
loop_
_entity.id
_entity.type
_entity.pdbx_description
1 polymer ?
#
loop_
_entity_poly.entity_id
_entity_poly.type
_entity_poly.pdbx_seq_one_letter_code
_entity_poly.pdbx_strand_id
1 'polypeptide(L)'
;MSRIVALFRPAARSLAPTAMGRRTVLALASLTSALALAACGSPSTDQATEPTTTHSAPTTGAVQPSRSAAPSATRSAAPSATRAAGAAATPGAAACPVRAEDLVSALKTGSGDLYTRAGRPAAVEAVVCVGDFSVARTVSDGTTQPSRVLFHHVDGTWRPISLGSAHYCTAEVPADIAAQLPGCA
;
A
#
# COMPACT_ATOMS: atom_id res chain seq x y z
N MET A 1 -42.64 -20.68 -20.65
CA MET A 1 -41.35 -19.96 -20.75
C MET A 1 -40.54 -20.29 -19.50
N SER A 2 -39.73 -21.35 -19.57
CA SER A 2 -39.06 -21.97 -18.42
C SER A 2 -37.75 -21.27 -18.08
N ARG A 3 -37.60 -20.83 -16.83
CA ARG A 3 -36.37 -20.28 -16.27
C ARG A 3 -35.51 -21.43 -15.74
N ILE A 4 -34.33 -21.63 -16.32
CA ILE A 4 -33.29 -22.53 -15.81
C ILE A 4 -32.45 -21.73 -14.83
N VAL A 5 -32.61 -22.00 -13.52
CA VAL A 5 -31.75 -21.48 -12.45
C VAL A 5 -30.69 -22.55 -12.18
N ALA A 6 -29.47 -22.33 -12.66
CA ALA A 6 -28.33 -23.19 -12.35
C ALA A 6 -27.83 -22.88 -10.92
N LEU A 7 -28.14 -23.77 -9.99
CA LEU A 7 -27.58 -23.78 -8.63
C LEU A 7 -26.14 -24.30 -8.69
N PHE A 8 -25.17 -23.39 -8.66
CA PHE A 8 -23.76 -23.73 -8.50
C PHE A 8 -23.43 -23.81 -6.99
N ARG A 9 -23.27 -25.04 -6.48
CA ARG A 9 -22.75 -25.32 -5.14
C ARG A 9 -21.21 -25.30 -5.18
N PRO A 10 -20.50 -24.43 -4.43
CA PRO A 10 -19.08 -24.62 -4.21
C PRO A 10 -18.85 -25.74 -3.18
N ALA A 11 -18.04 -26.72 -3.59
CA ALA A 11 -17.60 -27.83 -2.76
C ALA A 11 -16.66 -27.34 -1.64
N ALA A 12 -17.06 -27.57 -0.40
CA ALA A 12 -16.21 -27.41 0.76
C ALA A 12 -15.10 -28.48 0.74
N ARG A 13 -13.88 -28.08 0.39
CA ARG A 13 -12.69 -28.92 0.62
C ARG A 13 -12.39 -28.93 2.12
N SER A 14 -12.69 -30.06 2.76
CA SER A 14 -12.17 -30.41 4.07
C SER A 14 -10.65 -30.53 4.00
N LEU A 15 -9.93 -29.67 4.72
CA LEU A 15 -8.54 -29.89 5.10
C LEU A 15 -8.54 -30.43 6.52
N ALA A 16 -8.04 -31.66 6.66
CA ALA A 16 -7.91 -32.35 7.92
C ALA A 16 -6.88 -31.64 8.84
N PRO A 17 -7.17 -31.46 10.13
CA PRO A 17 -6.20 -30.94 11.09
C PRO A 17 -5.20 -32.02 11.48
N THR A 18 -3.90 -31.74 11.28
CA THR A 18 -2.81 -32.56 11.83
C THR A 18 -2.64 -32.20 13.32
N ALA A 19 -3.01 -33.15 14.19
CA ALA A 19 -2.64 -33.17 15.61
C ALA A 19 -1.09 -33.29 15.73
N MET A 20 -0.38 -32.91 16.79
CA MET A 20 -0.71 -32.84 18.21
C MET A 20 0.44 -32.08 18.91
N GLY A 21 0.13 -31.08 19.73
CA GLY A 21 1.13 -30.25 20.42
C GLY A 21 0.62 -29.63 21.73
N ARG A 22 0.04 -30.49 22.58
CA ARG A 22 -0.02 -30.40 24.06
C ARG A 22 -0.44 -29.05 24.70
N ARG A 23 -1.75 -28.97 24.96
CA ARG A 23 -2.42 -28.53 26.22
C ARG A 23 -1.95 -27.21 26.84
N THR A 24 -2.77 -26.17 26.71
CA THR A 24 -3.29 -25.43 27.88
C THR A 24 -4.69 -24.91 27.53
N VAL A 25 -5.69 -25.53 28.16
CA VAL A 25 -7.09 -25.10 28.13
C VAL A 25 -7.23 -23.97 29.15
N LEU A 26 -7.47 -22.75 28.70
CA LEU A 26 -8.07 -21.71 29.51
C LEU A 26 -9.35 -21.28 28.80
N ALA A 27 -10.44 -21.91 29.20
CA ALA A 27 -11.79 -21.46 28.96
C ALA A 27 -11.96 -20.11 29.68
N LEU A 28 -12.28 -19.05 28.93
CA LEU A 28 -12.77 -17.81 29.50
C LEU A 28 -14.11 -17.46 28.86
N ALA A 29 -15.06 -17.26 29.75
CA ALA A 29 -16.49 -17.25 29.55
C ALA A 29 -16.95 -16.12 28.62
N SER A 30 -17.91 -16.47 27.78
CA SER A 30 -18.85 -15.56 27.13
C SER A 30 -19.60 -14.72 28.17
N LEU A 31 -19.39 -13.41 28.14
CA LEU A 31 -20.25 -12.43 28.79
C LEU A 31 -21.08 -11.71 27.72
N THR A 32 -22.29 -12.22 27.52
CA THR A 32 -23.41 -11.52 26.88
C THR A 32 -23.90 -10.43 27.83
N SER A 33 -23.66 -9.16 27.49
CA SER A 33 -24.32 -8.03 28.12
C SER A 33 -25.24 -7.36 27.10
N ALA A 34 -26.53 -7.55 27.30
CA ALA A 34 -27.59 -6.82 26.62
C ALA A 34 -28.19 -5.76 27.56
N LEU A 35 -28.61 -4.65 26.96
CA LEU A 35 -29.53 -3.59 27.44
C LEU A 35 -29.00 -2.58 28.47
N ALA A 36 -28.98 -1.30 28.10
CA ALA A 36 -30.06 -0.35 28.43
C ALA A 36 -29.82 1.03 27.81
N LEU A 37 -30.88 1.62 27.23
CA LEU A 37 -30.97 3.04 26.94
C LEU A 37 -31.07 3.85 28.24
N ALA A 38 -30.28 4.90 28.39
CA ALA A 38 -30.59 6.05 29.24
C ALA A 38 -29.89 7.31 28.70
N ALA A 39 -30.69 8.35 28.53
CA ALA A 39 -30.31 9.68 28.08
C ALA A 39 -29.57 10.50 29.16
N CYS A 40 -28.94 11.59 28.71
CA CYS A 40 -28.76 12.91 29.35
C CYS A 40 -27.30 13.42 29.38
N GLY A 41 -27.11 14.60 28.78
CA GLY A 41 -26.57 15.74 29.53
C GLY A 41 -25.10 16.11 29.31
N SER A 42 -24.92 17.20 28.55
CA SER A 42 -23.74 18.04 28.31
C SER A 42 -22.97 18.48 29.59
N PRO A 43 -21.74 19.02 29.48
CA PRO A 43 -21.59 20.43 29.04
C PRO A 43 -20.43 20.70 28.06
N SER A 44 -20.67 21.70 27.22
CA SER A 44 -19.66 22.48 26.51
C SER A 44 -18.62 23.04 27.48
N THR A 45 -17.34 22.94 27.14
CA THR A 45 -16.32 23.86 27.67
C THR A 45 -15.75 24.63 26.50
N ASP A 46 -16.20 25.87 26.44
CA ASP A 46 -15.62 26.99 25.74
C ASP A 46 -14.32 27.37 26.47
N GLN A 47 -13.17 27.35 25.79
CA GLN A 47 -12.18 28.41 26.02
C GLN A 47 -11.23 28.57 24.84
N ALA A 48 -11.36 29.74 24.24
CA ALA A 48 -10.46 30.38 23.30
C ALA A 48 -9.03 30.52 23.84
N THR A 49 -8.04 30.52 22.93
CA THR A 49 -7.09 31.63 22.74
C THR A 49 -6.29 31.36 21.44
N GLU A 50 -6.42 32.27 20.48
CA GLU A 50 -5.63 32.36 19.26
C GLU A 50 -4.12 32.57 19.56
N PRO A 51 -3.24 32.22 18.62
CA PRO A 51 -2.49 33.32 18.01
C PRO A 51 -2.63 33.33 16.49
N THR A 52 -3.33 34.35 16.00
CA THR A 52 -3.26 34.82 14.62
C THR A 52 -1.80 35.15 14.30
N THR A 53 -1.18 34.38 13.39
CA THR A 53 0.08 34.76 12.76
C THR A 53 -0.23 35.25 11.35
N THR A 54 -0.43 36.56 11.23
CA THR A 54 -0.40 37.29 9.96
C THR A 54 1.01 37.19 9.39
N HIS A 55 1.19 36.43 8.30
CA HIS A 55 2.40 36.53 7.48
C HIS A 55 2.08 37.32 6.21
N SER A 56 2.58 38.55 6.20
CA SER A 56 2.54 39.48 5.08
C SER A 56 3.30 38.95 3.87
N ALA A 57 2.66 38.98 2.70
CA ALA A 57 3.36 39.15 1.43
C ALA A 57 3.82 40.61 1.30
N PRO A 58 5.04 40.87 0.79
CA PRO A 58 5.17 41.21 -0.63
C PRO A 58 6.41 40.55 -1.24
N THR A 59 6.48 40.35 -2.56
CA THR A 59 7.27 41.26 -3.40
C THR A 59 6.89 41.06 -4.86
N THR A 60 6.37 42.15 -5.43
CA THR A 60 6.29 42.45 -6.86
C THR A 60 7.71 42.68 -7.39
N GLY A 61 8.14 41.85 -8.33
CA GLY A 61 9.33 42.06 -9.15
C GLY A 61 8.98 41.77 -10.60
N ALA A 62 8.86 42.84 -11.39
CA ALA A 62 8.51 42.79 -12.80
C ALA A 62 9.75 42.67 -13.71
N VAL A 63 9.50 42.13 -14.91
CA VAL A 63 10.25 42.28 -16.18
C VAL A 63 11.51 41.42 -16.40
N GLN A 64 11.43 40.46 -17.36
CA GLN A 64 12.35 40.38 -18.52
C GLN A 64 11.91 39.32 -19.57
N PRO A 65 12.38 39.37 -20.83
CA PRO A 65 11.55 39.69 -21.99
C PRO A 65 11.27 38.52 -22.93
N SER A 66 10.25 38.70 -23.76
CA SER A 66 9.98 37.92 -24.96
C SER A 66 11.20 37.88 -25.89
N ARG A 67 11.66 36.67 -26.22
CA ARG A 67 12.42 36.42 -27.45
C ARG A 67 11.70 35.36 -28.28
N SER A 68 11.00 35.85 -29.30
CA SER A 68 10.75 35.09 -30.52
C SER A 68 12.07 34.79 -31.20
N ALA A 69 12.38 33.51 -31.37
CA ALA A 69 13.25 33.02 -32.42
C ALA A 69 12.86 31.58 -32.75
N ALA A 70 12.03 31.41 -33.77
CA ALA A 70 12.06 30.20 -34.59
C ALA A 70 13.27 30.32 -35.54
N PRO A 71 14.03 29.24 -35.74
CA PRO A 71 13.79 28.52 -36.98
C PRO A 71 13.79 26.99 -36.82
N SER A 72 13.08 26.38 -37.76
CA SER A 72 13.02 24.95 -38.04
C SER A 72 14.40 24.33 -38.24
N ALA A 73 14.61 23.15 -37.64
CA ALA A 73 15.52 22.15 -38.18
C ALA A 73 14.95 20.75 -37.93
N THR A 74 14.44 20.16 -39.01
CA THR A 74 14.22 18.73 -39.15
C THR A 74 15.49 17.96 -38.79
N ARG A 75 15.40 17.03 -37.83
CA ARG A 75 16.28 15.87 -37.81
C ARG A 75 15.54 14.64 -37.28
N SER A 76 15.07 13.84 -38.22
CA SER A 76 14.87 12.40 -38.01
C SER A 76 16.16 11.81 -37.47
N ALA A 77 16.12 11.29 -36.25
CA ALA A 77 17.00 10.23 -35.79
C ALA A 77 16.21 9.44 -34.74
N ALA A 78 15.87 8.20 -35.10
CA ALA A 78 15.17 7.27 -34.24
C ALA A 78 15.96 7.04 -32.93
N PRO A 79 15.34 7.12 -31.74
CA PRO A 79 15.88 6.42 -30.60
C PRO A 79 15.57 4.94 -30.81
N SER A 80 16.62 4.18 -31.12
CA SER A 80 16.65 2.73 -31.01
C SER A 80 15.83 2.27 -29.81
N ALA A 81 14.93 1.32 -30.07
CA ALA A 81 14.32 0.49 -29.04
C ALA A 81 15.44 -0.25 -28.29
N THR A 82 16.05 0.45 -27.33
CA THR A 82 16.92 -0.19 -26.36
C THR A 82 15.97 -0.89 -25.43
N ARG A 83 15.66 -2.14 -25.79
CA ARG A 83 15.10 -3.19 -24.95
C ARG A 83 15.70 -2.97 -23.56
N ALA A 84 14.88 -2.47 -22.62
CA ALA A 84 15.30 -2.32 -21.24
C ALA A 84 15.83 -3.68 -20.80
N ALA A 85 17.16 -3.75 -20.68
CA ALA A 85 17.84 -4.92 -20.18
C ALA A 85 17.17 -5.23 -18.85
N GLY A 86 16.68 -6.48 -18.74
CA GLY A 86 16.01 -6.96 -17.55
C GLY A 86 16.80 -6.50 -16.33
N ALA A 87 16.09 -5.86 -15.40
CA ALA A 87 16.64 -5.50 -14.11
C ALA A 87 17.43 -6.72 -13.62
N ALA A 88 18.76 -6.57 -13.54
CA ALA A 88 19.62 -7.60 -13.04
C ALA A 88 19.10 -7.93 -11.64
N ALA A 89 18.54 -9.14 -11.49
CA ALA A 89 18.09 -9.62 -10.20
C ALA A 89 19.31 -9.60 -9.29
N THR A 90 19.33 -8.67 -8.33
CA THR A 90 20.39 -8.56 -7.33
C THR A 90 20.51 -9.91 -6.64
N PRO A 91 21.63 -10.64 -6.81
CA PRO A 91 21.81 -11.94 -6.15
C PRO A 91 22.09 -11.66 -4.67
N GLY A 92 21.17 -12.05 -3.78
CA GLY A 92 21.42 -11.99 -2.33
C GLY A 92 20.18 -11.93 -1.44
N ALA A 93 19.02 -11.51 -1.95
CA ALA A 93 17.79 -11.62 -1.16
C ALA A 93 17.37 -13.09 -1.10
N ALA A 94 17.28 -13.63 0.13
CA ALA A 94 16.60 -14.90 0.36
C ALA A 94 15.26 -14.88 -0.38
N ALA A 95 14.95 -15.94 -1.13
CA ALA A 95 13.75 -16.00 -1.94
C ALA A 95 12.54 -15.62 -1.06
N CYS A 96 11.85 -14.53 -1.41
CA CYS A 96 10.63 -14.10 -0.72
C CYS A 96 9.68 -15.30 -0.63
N PRO A 97 9.28 -15.74 0.57
CA PRO A 97 8.31 -16.83 0.69
C PRO A 97 6.91 -16.41 0.21
N VAL A 98 6.66 -15.10 0.07
CA VAL A 98 5.40 -14.52 -0.38
C VAL A 98 5.32 -14.44 -1.91
N ARG A 99 4.16 -14.77 -2.47
CA ARG A 99 3.90 -14.63 -3.90
C ARG A 99 3.28 -13.25 -4.19
N ALA A 100 3.49 -12.75 -5.41
CA ALA A 100 2.94 -11.46 -5.82
C ALA A 100 1.41 -11.42 -5.75
N GLU A 101 0.74 -12.54 -6.03
CA GLU A 101 -0.71 -12.65 -5.98
C GLU A 101 -1.25 -12.51 -4.55
N ASP A 102 -0.50 -12.99 -3.55
CA ASP A 102 -0.84 -12.87 -2.13
C ASP A 102 -0.76 -11.42 -1.68
N LEU A 103 0.25 -10.67 -2.14
CA LEU A 103 0.41 -9.24 -1.85
C LEU A 103 -0.67 -8.37 -2.49
N VAL A 104 -1.09 -8.68 -3.73
CA VAL A 104 -2.23 -8.00 -4.37
C VAL A 104 -3.52 -8.28 -3.60
N SER A 105 -3.70 -9.52 -3.15
CA SER A 105 -4.86 -9.92 -2.34
C SER A 105 -4.87 -9.19 -1.01
N ALA A 106 -3.73 -9.14 -0.32
CA ALA A 106 -3.52 -8.38 0.91
C ALA A 106 -3.77 -6.88 0.72
N LEU A 107 -3.34 -6.29 -0.40
CA LEU A 107 -3.60 -4.88 -0.69
C LEU A 107 -5.10 -4.62 -0.84
N LYS A 108 -5.81 -5.47 -1.58
CA LYS A 108 -7.27 -5.39 -1.81
C LYS A 108 -8.07 -5.52 -0.51
N THR A 109 -7.72 -6.49 0.33
CA THR A 109 -8.50 -6.82 1.54
C THR A 109 -8.06 -6.04 2.76
N GLY A 110 -6.77 -5.70 2.86
CA GLY A 110 -6.15 -5.09 4.03
C GLY A 110 -6.36 -3.58 4.12
N SER A 111 -6.47 -2.87 2.99
CA SER A 111 -6.81 -1.45 2.97
C SER A 111 -7.37 -1.00 1.62
N GLY A 112 -8.69 -0.84 1.55
CA GLY A 112 -9.37 -0.39 0.33
C GLY A 112 -8.93 1.01 -0.15
N ASP A 113 -8.53 1.87 0.79
CA ASP A 113 -8.00 3.20 0.49
C ASP A 113 -6.60 3.11 -0.14
N LEU A 114 -5.67 2.34 0.43
CA LEU A 114 -4.35 2.12 -0.17
C LEU A 114 -4.47 1.43 -1.53
N TYR A 115 -5.36 0.46 -1.68
CA TYR A 115 -5.61 -0.18 -2.96
C TYR A 115 -6.14 0.81 -4.01
N THR A 116 -6.99 1.75 -3.61
CA THR A 116 -7.51 2.79 -4.51
C THR A 116 -6.42 3.79 -4.90
N ARG A 117 -5.64 4.28 -3.92
CA ARG A 117 -4.50 5.18 -4.16
C ARG A 117 -3.40 4.54 -5.01
N ALA A 118 -3.26 3.22 -4.94
CA ALA A 118 -2.37 2.43 -5.78
C ALA A 118 -2.79 2.34 -7.25
N GLY A 119 -3.95 2.88 -7.63
CA GLY A 119 -4.53 2.70 -8.96
C GLY A 119 -5.21 1.35 -9.16
N ARG A 120 -5.62 0.68 -8.07
CA ARG A 120 -6.28 -0.63 -8.10
C ARG A 120 -5.50 -1.67 -8.93
N PRO A 121 -4.21 -1.89 -8.63
CA PRO A 121 -3.33 -2.66 -9.48
C PRO A 121 -3.79 -4.11 -9.60
N ALA A 122 -3.72 -4.66 -10.82
CA ALA A 122 -3.98 -6.07 -11.07
C ALA A 122 -2.84 -6.97 -10.59
N ALA A 123 -1.61 -6.45 -10.56
CA ALA A 123 -0.38 -7.15 -10.23
C ALA A 123 0.63 -6.25 -9.51
N VAL A 124 1.57 -6.88 -8.78
CA VAL A 124 2.78 -6.25 -8.27
C VAL A 124 4.02 -7.00 -8.78
N GLU A 125 5.15 -6.33 -8.80
CA GLU A 125 6.45 -6.82 -9.27
C GLU A 125 7.59 -6.36 -8.35
N ALA A 126 8.82 -6.80 -8.64
CA ALA A 126 10.03 -6.41 -7.91
C ALA A 126 9.89 -6.58 -6.38
N VAL A 127 9.34 -7.73 -5.97
CA VAL A 127 9.11 -8.05 -4.56
C VAL A 127 10.44 -8.29 -3.86
N VAL A 128 10.69 -7.58 -2.76
CA VAL A 128 11.87 -7.72 -1.90
C VAL A 128 11.41 -7.91 -0.46
N CYS A 129 11.86 -8.98 0.20
CA CYS A 129 11.51 -9.30 1.59
C CYS A 129 12.72 -9.17 2.49
N VAL A 130 12.51 -8.63 3.68
CA VAL A 130 13.51 -8.54 4.75
C VAL A 130 12.78 -8.77 6.08
N GLY A 131 13.04 -9.90 6.73
CA GLY A 131 12.29 -10.31 7.92
C GLY A 131 10.80 -10.46 7.62
N ASP A 132 9.97 -9.82 8.44
CA ASP A 132 8.50 -9.78 8.29
C ASP A 132 8.00 -8.65 7.37
N PHE A 133 8.91 -7.92 6.71
CA PHE A 133 8.56 -6.81 5.83
C PHE A 133 8.80 -7.17 4.37
N SER A 134 7.97 -6.60 3.49
CA SER A 134 8.10 -6.74 2.05
C SER A 134 7.80 -5.42 1.35
N VAL A 135 8.59 -5.10 0.32
CA VAL A 135 8.31 -4.00 -0.61
C VAL A 135 8.04 -4.60 -1.98
N ALA A 136 6.94 -4.18 -2.59
CA ALA A 136 6.62 -4.51 -3.98
C ALA A 136 6.27 -3.24 -4.76
N ARG A 137 6.46 -3.26 -6.08
CA ARG A 137 6.07 -2.17 -6.98
C ARG A 137 4.78 -2.54 -7.71
N THR A 138 3.82 -1.63 -7.78
CA THR A 138 2.60 -1.85 -8.55
C THR A 138 2.92 -1.83 -10.04
N VAL A 139 2.28 -2.73 -10.80
CA VAL A 139 2.34 -2.69 -12.27
C VAL A 139 1.42 -1.58 -12.76
N SER A 140 1.90 -0.73 -13.67
CA SER A 140 1.07 0.33 -14.25
C SER A 140 -0.08 -0.26 -15.04
N ASP A 141 -1.27 0.33 -14.88
CA ASP A 141 -2.47 0.05 -15.68
C ASP A 141 -2.58 1.01 -16.88
N GLY A 142 -1.57 1.87 -17.11
CA GLY A 142 -1.57 2.91 -18.13
C GLY A 142 -2.22 4.23 -17.70
N THR A 143 -2.86 4.28 -16.52
CA THR A 143 -3.50 5.49 -15.97
C THR A 143 -2.82 5.98 -14.70
N THR A 144 -2.27 5.06 -13.91
CA THR A 144 -1.60 5.32 -12.66
C THR A 144 -0.10 4.99 -12.77
N GLN A 145 0.74 5.85 -12.18
CA GLN A 145 2.16 5.59 -12.10
C GLN A 145 2.46 4.43 -11.13
N PRO A 146 3.42 3.55 -11.47
CA PRO A 146 3.93 2.53 -10.56
C PRO A 146 4.34 3.14 -9.22
N SER A 147 3.81 2.58 -8.15
CA SER A 147 4.07 3.00 -6.77
C SER A 147 4.68 1.86 -5.99
N ARG A 148 5.53 2.15 -5.00
CA ARG A 148 6.00 1.13 -4.06
C ARG A 148 4.97 0.98 -2.94
N VAL A 149 4.77 -0.24 -2.50
CA VAL A 149 3.88 -0.60 -1.41
C VAL A 149 4.68 -1.39 -0.40
N LEU A 150 4.61 -0.95 0.85
CA LEU A 150 5.22 -1.63 1.99
C LEU A 150 4.17 -2.52 2.66
N PHE A 151 4.53 -3.77 2.87
CA PHE A 151 3.75 -4.77 3.56
C PHE A 151 4.48 -5.24 4.82
N HIS A 152 3.71 -5.56 5.85
CA HIS A 152 4.18 -6.23 7.07
C HIS A 152 3.36 -7.49 7.31
N HIS A 153 4.06 -8.56 7.62
CA HIS A 153 3.49 -9.85 7.93
C HIS A 153 3.20 -9.94 9.43
N VAL A 154 1.92 -9.88 9.80
CA VAL A 154 1.48 -9.89 11.20
C VAL A 154 0.41 -10.97 11.34
N ASP A 155 0.52 -11.81 12.37
CA ASP A 155 -0.44 -12.89 12.66
C ASP A 155 -0.70 -13.82 11.45
N GLY A 156 0.36 -14.13 10.70
CA GLY A 156 0.28 -15.01 9.52
C GLY A 156 -0.38 -14.36 8.29
N THR A 157 -0.59 -13.05 8.30
CA THR A 157 -1.25 -12.32 7.21
C THR A 157 -0.41 -11.10 6.79
N TRP A 158 -0.28 -10.90 5.48
CA TRP A 158 0.33 -9.68 4.94
C TRP A 158 -0.64 -8.51 5.02
N ARG A 159 -0.17 -7.38 5.53
CA ARG A 159 -0.95 -6.14 5.64
C ARG A 159 -0.22 -4.99 4.93
N PRO A 160 -0.89 -4.24 4.04
CA PRO A 160 -0.32 -3.04 3.46
C PRO A 160 -0.27 -1.93 4.52
N ILE A 161 0.90 -1.35 4.74
CA ILE A 161 1.08 -0.28 5.74
C ILE A 161 1.18 1.07 5.07
N SER A 162 1.90 1.15 3.96
CA SER A 162 2.20 2.43 3.30
C SER A 162 2.36 2.28 1.80
N LEU A 163 2.17 3.38 1.09
CA LEU A 163 2.27 3.51 -0.35
C LEU A 163 3.03 4.79 -0.71
N GLY A 164 3.98 4.69 -1.64
CA GLY A 164 4.73 5.82 -2.16
C GLY A 164 6.24 5.61 -2.14
N SER A 165 6.99 6.68 -2.38
CA SER A 165 8.46 6.66 -2.47
C SER A 165 9.16 7.47 -1.37
N ALA A 166 8.46 8.34 -0.64
CA ALA A 166 9.03 9.20 0.38
C ALA A 166 8.54 8.83 1.77
N HIS A 167 9.46 8.69 2.73
CA HIS A 167 9.21 8.50 4.17
C HIS A 167 8.34 7.29 4.57
N TYR A 168 8.13 6.32 3.67
CA TYR A 168 7.24 5.19 3.95
C TYR A 168 7.83 4.14 4.90
N CYS A 169 9.13 4.25 5.24
CA CYS A 169 9.82 3.27 6.09
C CYS A 169 10.15 3.79 7.49
N THR A 170 10.24 5.11 7.69
CA THR A 170 10.81 5.69 8.93
C THR A 170 9.88 5.64 10.15
N ALA A 171 8.57 5.43 9.95
CA ALA A 171 7.60 5.39 11.05
C ALA A 171 7.27 3.97 11.52
N GLU A 172 7.35 2.96 10.64
CA GLU A 172 6.76 1.64 10.85
C GLU A 172 7.77 0.48 10.70
N VAL A 173 8.97 0.77 10.16
CA VAL A 173 9.99 -0.24 9.89
C VAL A 173 11.21 0.01 10.79
N PRO A 174 11.70 -1.00 11.54
CA PRO A 174 12.96 -0.91 12.27
C PRO A 174 14.13 -0.48 11.35
N ALA A 175 15.04 0.35 11.84
CA ALA A 175 16.08 0.98 11.03
C ALA A 175 17.01 -0.04 10.33
N ASP A 176 17.29 -1.17 10.97
CA ASP A 176 18.09 -2.27 10.42
C ASP A 176 17.42 -2.98 9.24
N ILE A 177 16.08 -3.08 9.26
CA ILE A 177 15.28 -3.63 8.17
C ILE A 177 15.11 -2.58 7.06
N ALA A 178 14.83 -1.33 7.44
CA ALA A 178 14.68 -0.22 6.50
C ALA A 178 15.93 -0.05 5.63
N ALA A 179 17.14 -0.16 6.19
CA ALA A 179 18.39 -0.07 5.43
C ALA A 179 18.54 -1.12 4.31
N GLN A 180 17.79 -2.23 4.38
CA GLN A 180 17.85 -3.32 3.40
C GLN A 180 16.69 -3.28 2.39
N LEU A 181 15.65 -2.48 2.65
CA LEU A 181 14.49 -2.38 1.78
C LEU A 181 14.68 -1.29 0.71
N PRO A 182 14.34 -1.58 -0.55
CA PRO A 182 14.56 -0.63 -1.64
C PRO A 182 13.68 0.60 -1.46
N GLY A 183 14.28 1.79 -1.35
CA GLY A 183 13.60 3.09 -1.21
C GLY A 183 13.34 3.55 0.22
N CYS A 184 13.92 2.85 1.19
CA CYS A 184 13.87 3.20 2.60
C CYS A 184 15.13 3.93 3.11
N ALA A 185 16.14 4.10 2.26
CA ALA A 185 17.42 4.74 2.55
C ALA A 185 17.47 6.20 2.09
#